data_AF-A0AAV6I5L9-F1
#
_entry.id   AF-A0AAV6I5L9-F1
#
_cell.length_a   1.000
_cell.length_b   1.000
_cell.length_c   1.000
_cell.angle_alpha   90.00
_cell.angle_beta   90.00
_cell.angle_gamma   90.00
#
_symmetry.space_group_name_H-M   'P 1'
#
loop_
_entity.id
_entity.type
_entity.pdbx_description
1 polymer ?
#
loop_
_entity_poly.entity_id
_entity_poly.type
_entity_poly.pdbx_seq_one_letter_code
_entity_poly.pdbx_strand_id
1 'polypeptide(L)'
;MNASADSEALTYESDYPIVLNPDPVFLTLNPKCDAPNDVVRVEGWQISQTDSHLIDSSRKFFKKLKRKLKNPSLLTKDEFHEMLNSYLEKSSERAGVSTGVDPSDEGYNCKLVEKVGFLMGSEVKGLVLEGCVVLEIWELLETLIVRGLAEHSSSSNLVHNLIEKRRSDLVCLCVKHVSDLRTADLLSVLRYFLSPPKGGYESMVRVREEWESQALSAVEKAMDSKLSGKKLKLAKEASVLLMIAYDGFSASELCLHYLLASLNLDEVVLSSCISKLIGSEIMSLIQYLGKWVKKYERFPQAGPCPKASSSLGLKSCEWVPRLEDIVKCLGLVLDEHFLSLVLHSEFHEELRSIEGLVNALSLESKVCCSMANVIESLRTEVKGAYSEFFSYCSNFASSLFPTMSILENIIIVPVDALLGFKSCGQPVSSVKGCRKRSLPGVGDGPKEKRQKNGSRAYF
;
A
#
# COMPACT_ATOMS: atom_id res chain seq x y z
N MET A 1 -6.14 26.35 -34.79
CA MET A 1 -4.85 25.83 -35.29
C MET A 1 -4.61 24.51 -34.59
N ASN A 2 -4.22 23.47 -35.32
CA ASN A 2 -4.11 22.12 -34.76
C ASN A 2 -2.66 21.88 -34.32
N ALA A 3 -2.52 21.29 -33.13
CA ALA A 3 -1.29 20.65 -32.68
C ALA A 3 -1.65 19.22 -32.23
N SER A 4 -2.09 18.39 -33.18
CA SER A 4 -2.13 16.94 -32.97
C SER A 4 -0.69 16.46 -32.96
N ALA A 5 -0.15 16.20 -31.77
CA ALA A 5 1.08 15.45 -31.62
C ALA A 5 0.69 13.98 -31.55
N ASP A 6 0.77 13.29 -32.67
CA ASP A 6 0.42 11.88 -32.76
C ASP A 6 1.38 11.08 -31.86
N SER A 7 0.85 10.46 -30.80
CA SER A 7 1.65 9.70 -29.84
C SER A 7 1.96 8.30 -30.39
N GLU A 8 2.69 8.23 -31.49
CA GLU A 8 3.34 6.99 -31.90
C GLU A 8 4.31 6.56 -30.79
N ALA A 9 4.10 5.36 -30.25
CA ALA A 9 4.91 4.83 -29.17
C ALA A 9 6.31 4.43 -29.69
N LEU A 10 7.21 5.42 -29.75
CA LEU A 10 8.62 5.24 -30.08
C LEU A 10 9.28 4.31 -29.05
N THR A 11 9.31 3.02 -29.37
CA THR A 11 9.97 1.96 -28.61
C THR A 11 11.49 2.07 -28.74
N TYR A 12 12.06 3.09 -28.09
CA TYR A 12 13.49 3.18 -27.82
C TYR A 12 13.91 2.00 -26.94
N GLU A 13 14.48 0.97 -27.57
CA GLU A 13 15.17 -0.12 -26.87
C GLU A 13 16.38 0.49 -26.15
N SER A 14 16.36 0.49 -24.82
CA SER A 14 17.34 1.22 -24.01
C SER A 14 18.71 0.56 -24.11
N ASP A 15 19.74 1.35 -24.43
CA ASP A 15 21.12 0.87 -24.32
C ASP A 15 21.48 0.46 -22.87
N TYR A 16 20.81 1.05 -21.88
CA TYR A 16 21.07 0.85 -20.45
C TYR A 16 19.77 0.43 -19.74
N PRO A 17 19.40 -0.88 -19.78
CA PRO A 17 18.14 -1.34 -19.19
C PRO A 17 18.17 -1.41 -17.65
N ILE A 18 19.36 -1.40 -17.03
CA ILE A 18 19.56 -1.55 -15.58
C ILE A 18 19.89 -0.18 -14.94
N VAL A 19 19.28 0.11 -13.79
CA VAL A 19 19.69 1.24 -12.94
C VAL A 19 21.00 0.86 -12.23
N LEU A 20 22.11 1.50 -12.63
CA LEU A 20 23.43 1.24 -12.07
C LEU A 20 23.59 1.89 -10.68
N ASN A 21 24.44 1.31 -9.83
CA ASN A 21 24.79 1.93 -8.55
C ASN A 21 25.62 3.22 -8.79
N PRO A 22 25.17 4.40 -8.33
CA PRO A 22 25.91 5.64 -8.52
C PRO A 22 27.06 5.85 -7.51
N ASP A 23 27.09 5.12 -6.39
CA ASP A 23 28.07 5.33 -5.31
C ASP A 23 29.54 5.23 -5.78
N PRO A 24 29.95 4.27 -6.64
CA PRO A 24 31.31 4.23 -7.18
C PRO A 24 31.60 5.38 -8.15
N VAL A 25 30.57 5.89 -8.85
CA VAL A 25 30.71 6.96 -9.85
C VAL A 25 31.08 8.28 -9.18
N PHE A 26 30.45 8.60 -8.05
CA PHE A 26 30.79 9.82 -7.28
C PHE A 26 32.25 9.89 -6.83
N LEU A 27 32.98 8.77 -6.79
CA LEU A 27 34.41 8.71 -6.45
C LEU A 27 35.35 8.91 -7.64
N THR A 28 34.86 8.79 -8.89
CA THR A 28 35.66 8.99 -10.12
C THR A 28 35.32 10.26 -10.89
N LEU A 29 34.20 10.91 -10.53
CA LEU A 29 33.76 12.19 -11.09
C LEU A 29 34.73 13.33 -10.76
N ASN A 30 35.34 13.92 -11.80
CA ASN A 30 36.24 15.06 -11.70
C ASN A 30 35.70 16.26 -12.51
N PRO A 31 35.74 17.50 -11.98
CA PRO A 31 35.29 18.69 -12.71
C PRO A 31 36.18 18.95 -13.93
N LYS A 32 35.57 19.30 -15.08
CA LYS A 32 36.32 19.55 -16.33
C LYS A 32 37.01 20.93 -16.37
N CYS A 33 36.66 21.85 -15.47
CA CYS A 33 37.25 23.19 -15.44
C CYS A 33 37.03 23.89 -14.08
N ASP A 34 38.04 24.58 -13.58
CA ASP A 34 38.01 25.34 -12.31
C ASP A 34 37.39 26.75 -12.45
N ALA A 35 36.55 26.96 -13.46
CA ALA A 35 35.96 28.26 -13.78
C ALA A 35 34.66 28.51 -12.98
N PRO A 36 34.44 29.72 -12.43
CA PRO A 36 33.27 30.03 -11.60
C PRO A 36 32.00 30.23 -12.45
N ASN A 37 31.32 29.14 -12.76
CA ASN A 37 29.94 29.09 -13.27
C ASN A 37 29.16 28.01 -12.51
N ASP A 38 27.89 28.25 -12.20
CA ASP A 38 27.09 27.40 -11.29
C ASP A 38 26.76 25.99 -11.81
N VAL A 39 27.19 25.64 -13.04
CA VAL A 39 27.03 24.31 -13.64
C VAL A 39 28.35 23.85 -14.25
N VAL A 40 29.15 23.11 -13.47
CA VAL A 40 30.42 22.54 -13.92
C VAL A 40 30.18 21.21 -14.63
N ARG A 41 30.64 21.06 -15.88
CA ARG A 41 30.64 19.77 -16.58
C ARG A 41 31.67 18.84 -15.92
N VAL A 42 31.30 17.58 -15.73
CA VAL A 42 32.07 16.58 -14.99
C VAL A 42 32.49 15.43 -15.93
N GLU A 43 33.68 14.88 -15.73
CA GLU A 43 34.23 13.74 -16.50
C GLU A 43 34.73 12.64 -15.55
N GLY A 44 35.18 11.51 -16.08
CA GLY A 44 35.63 10.36 -15.27
C GLY A 44 34.52 9.36 -14.91
N TRP A 45 33.27 9.57 -15.37
CA TRP A 45 32.27 8.50 -15.35
C TRP A 45 32.67 7.39 -16.34
N GLN A 46 32.76 6.16 -15.83
CA GLN A 46 32.85 4.93 -16.62
C GLN A 46 31.90 3.90 -16.04
N ILE A 47 31.29 3.09 -16.89
CA ILE A 47 30.47 1.94 -16.48
C ILE A 47 31.42 0.83 -16.03
N SER A 48 31.17 0.19 -14.88
CA SER A 48 32.09 -0.84 -14.37
C SER A 48 32.08 -2.09 -15.27
N GLN A 49 33.14 -2.90 -15.18
CA GLN A 49 33.22 -4.17 -15.92
C GLN A 49 32.09 -5.14 -15.51
N THR A 50 31.64 -5.07 -14.25
CA THR A 50 30.47 -5.82 -13.75
C THR A 50 29.18 -5.32 -14.38
N ASP A 51 28.93 -4.00 -14.33
CA ASP A 51 27.71 -3.38 -14.86
C ASP A 51 27.56 -3.59 -16.37
N SER A 52 28.64 -3.37 -17.12
CA SER A 52 28.66 -3.60 -18.57
C SER A 52 28.35 -5.06 -18.92
N HIS A 53 28.88 -6.04 -18.18
CA HIS A 53 28.52 -7.44 -18.40
C HIS A 53 27.08 -7.76 -17.96
N LEU A 54 26.54 -7.12 -16.92
CA LEU A 54 25.14 -7.26 -16.54
C LEU A 54 24.22 -6.71 -17.64
N ILE A 55 24.46 -5.49 -18.12
CA ILE A 55 23.76 -4.88 -19.27
C ILE A 55 23.78 -5.83 -20.49
N ASP A 56 24.96 -6.36 -20.82
CA ASP A 56 25.14 -7.24 -21.98
C ASP A 56 24.43 -8.60 -21.80
N SER A 57 24.27 -9.06 -20.55
CA SER A 57 23.52 -10.29 -20.21
C SER A 57 22.02 -10.06 -20.29
N SER A 58 21.52 -8.96 -19.73
CA SER A 58 20.11 -8.52 -19.84
C SER A 58 19.71 -8.34 -21.31
N ARG A 59 20.55 -7.67 -22.11
CA ARG A 59 20.35 -7.46 -23.55
C ARG A 59 20.29 -8.80 -24.32
N LYS A 60 21.14 -9.78 -23.98
CA LYS A 60 21.12 -11.13 -24.56
C LYS A 60 19.87 -11.92 -24.15
N PHE A 61 19.47 -11.86 -22.88
CA PHE A 61 18.26 -12.50 -22.37
C PHE A 61 17.00 -11.91 -23.01
N PHE A 62 16.84 -10.59 -22.96
CA PHE A 62 15.75 -9.83 -23.60
C PHE A 62 15.62 -10.21 -25.08
N LYS A 63 16.72 -10.18 -25.84
CA LYS A 63 16.71 -10.55 -27.26
C LYS A 63 16.47 -12.05 -27.50
N LYS A 64 16.69 -12.95 -26.54
CA LYS A 64 16.28 -14.38 -26.65
C LYS A 64 14.78 -14.53 -26.38
N LEU A 65 14.29 -13.96 -25.27
CA LEU A 65 12.90 -14.06 -24.84
C LEU A 65 11.93 -13.37 -25.81
N LYS A 66 12.22 -12.12 -26.24
CA LYS A 66 11.43 -11.35 -27.23
C LYS A 66 11.30 -12.07 -28.57
N ARG A 67 12.27 -12.92 -28.95
CA ARG A 67 12.20 -13.76 -30.16
C ARG A 67 11.32 -15.00 -29.99
N LYS A 68 11.22 -15.55 -28.77
CA LYS A 68 10.37 -16.70 -28.47
C LYS A 68 8.91 -16.31 -28.21
N LEU A 69 8.66 -15.22 -27.50
CA LEU A 69 7.30 -14.71 -27.25
C LEU A 69 6.56 -14.29 -28.54
N LYS A 70 7.26 -14.03 -29.65
CA LYS A 70 6.63 -13.86 -30.97
C LYS A 70 5.90 -15.10 -31.50
N ASN A 71 6.27 -16.30 -31.04
CA ASN A 71 5.63 -17.57 -31.38
C ASN A 71 5.43 -18.41 -30.11
N PRO A 72 4.44 -18.07 -29.25
CA PRO A 72 4.28 -18.67 -27.92
C PRO A 72 4.17 -20.20 -27.90
N SER A 73 3.61 -20.80 -28.95
CA SER A 73 3.50 -22.25 -29.14
C SER A 73 4.84 -23.00 -29.22
N LEU A 74 5.97 -22.29 -29.32
CA LEU A 74 7.34 -22.83 -29.36
C LEU A 74 8.15 -22.51 -28.08
N LEU A 75 7.47 -22.14 -26.99
CA LEU A 75 8.05 -21.86 -25.68
C LEU A 75 7.27 -22.63 -24.61
N THR A 76 7.92 -23.58 -23.93
CA THR A 76 7.31 -24.30 -22.80
C THR A 76 7.48 -23.52 -21.50
N LYS A 77 6.67 -23.84 -20.49
CA LYS A 77 6.85 -23.31 -19.12
C LYS A 77 8.26 -23.62 -18.60
N ASP A 78 8.73 -24.84 -18.83
CA ASP A 78 10.03 -25.31 -18.33
C ASP A 78 11.21 -24.60 -19.00
N GLU A 79 11.16 -24.38 -20.32
CA GLU A 79 12.20 -23.62 -21.02
C GLU A 79 12.19 -22.13 -20.60
N PHE A 80 11.02 -21.55 -20.35
CA PHE A 80 10.92 -20.19 -19.81
C PHE A 80 11.54 -20.11 -18.40
N HIS A 81 11.25 -21.08 -17.53
CA HIS A 81 11.85 -21.19 -16.20
C HIS A 81 13.37 -21.38 -16.26
N GLU A 82 13.87 -22.33 -17.06
CA GLU A 82 15.30 -22.56 -17.27
C GLU A 82 16.00 -21.29 -17.78
N MET A 83 15.40 -20.60 -18.75
CA MET A 83 15.93 -19.33 -19.28
C MET A 83 15.99 -18.24 -18.22
N LEU A 84 14.94 -18.07 -17.40
CA LEU A 84 14.88 -17.05 -16.37
C LEU A 84 15.86 -17.34 -15.24
N ASN A 85 15.84 -18.56 -14.70
CA ASN A 85 16.71 -18.99 -13.61
C ASN A 85 18.18 -18.83 -14.00
N SER A 86 18.56 -19.37 -15.17
CA SER A 86 19.95 -19.32 -15.63
C SER A 86 20.43 -17.92 -16.04
N TYR A 87 19.52 -16.94 -16.15
CA TYR A 87 19.84 -15.52 -16.28
C TYR A 87 19.97 -14.85 -14.89
N LEU A 88 19.06 -15.12 -13.95
CA LEU A 88 19.08 -14.57 -12.59
C LEU A 88 20.28 -15.09 -11.79
N GLU A 89 20.59 -16.38 -11.87
CA GLU A 89 21.77 -17.02 -11.27
C GLU A 89 23.06 -16.33 -11.73
N LYS A 90 23.28 -16.27 -13.05
CA LYS A 90 24.46 -15.61 -13.64
C LYS A 90 24.53 -14.11 -13.37
N SER A 91 23.41 -13.47 -13.06
CA SER A 91 23.37 -12.06 -12.64
C SER A 91 23.74 -11.92 -11.16
N SER A 92 23.24 -12.82 -10.30
CA SER A 92 23.53 -12.84 -8.86
C SER A 92 24.99 -13.16 -8.55
N GLU A 93 25.58 -14.15 -9.24
CA GLU A 93 27.01 -14.48 -9.18
C GLU A 93 27.88 -13.25 -9.46
N ARG A 94 27.54 -12.49 -10.51
CA ARG A 94 28.30 -11.29 -10.95
C ARG A 94 28.11 -10.10 -10.02
N ALA A 95 26.91 -9.94 -9.48
CA ALA A 95 26.61 -8.92 -8.48
C ALA A 95 27.15 -9.27 -7.08
N GLY A 96 27.73 -10.47 -6.88
CA GLY A 96 28.18 -10.95 -5.57
C GLY A 96 27.04 -11.27 -4.60
N VAL A 97 25.80 -11.40 -5.09
CA VAL A 97 24.61 -11.58 -4.27
C VAL A 97 24.36 -13.07 -4.06
N SER A 98 24.62 -13.56 -2.84
CA SER A 98 24.24 -14.93 -2.45
C SER A 98 22.72 -15.06 -2.42
N THR A 99 22.17 -15.91 -3.29
CA THR A 99 20.74 -16.22 -3.35
C THR A 99 20.28 -16.99 -2.10
N GLY A 100 21.07 -18.00 -1.70
CA GLY A 100 20.76 -18.88 -0.57
C GLY A 100 19.51 -19.74 -0.77
N VAL A 101 19.17 -20.05 -2.03
CA VAL A 101 18.03 -20.89 -2.41
C VAL A 101 18.56 -22.17 -3.07
N ASP A 102 18.02 -23.32 -2.70
CA ASP A 102 18.37 -24.61 -3.30
C ASP A 102 17.58 -24.84 -4.60
N PRO A 103 18.20 -25.23 -5.73
CA PRO A 103 17.47 -25.55 -6.97
C PRO A 103 16.45 -26.69 -6.87
N SER A 104 16.50 -27.50 -5.81
CA SER A 104 15.51 -28.54 -5.52
C SER A 104 14.31 -28.06 -4.69
N ASP A 105 14.29 -26.80 -4.25
CA ASP A 105 13.16 -26.21 -3.52
C ASP A 105 11.90 -26.12 -4.38
N GLU A 106 10.75 -26.54 -3.81
CA GLU A 106 9.45 -26.16 -4.34
C GLU A 106 9.34 -24.62 -4.41
N GLY A 107 8.87 -24.09 -5.54
CA GLY A 107 8.80 -22.66 -5.80
C GLY A 107 10.15 -21.96 -6.04
N TYR A 108 11.21 -22.70 -6.40
CA TYR A 108 12.56 -22.14 -6.67
C TYR A 108 12.55 -20.85 -7.49
N ASN A 109 11.85 -20.83 -8.62
CA ASN A 109 11.80 -19.68 -9.54
C ASN A 109 11.27 -18.41 -8.84
N CYS A 110 10.23 -18.56 -8.02
CA CYS A 110 9.65 -17.48 -7.24
C CYS A 110 10.65 -17.01 -6.18
N LYS A 111 11.18 -17.93 -5.35
CA LYS A 111 12.19 -17.66 -4.33
C LYS A 111 13.43 -16.94 -4.91
N LEU A 112 13.87 -17.32 -6.10
CA LEU A 112 14.98 -16.68 -6.81
C LEU A 112 14.62 -15.25 -7.24
N VAL A 113 13.43 -15.03 -7.80
CA VAL A 113 12.91 -13.68 -8.11
C VAL A 113 12.78 -12.81 -6.84
N GLU A 114 12.35 -13.35 -5.70
CA GLU A 114 12.28 -12.61 -4.44
C GLU A 114 13.66 -12.14 -3.94
N LYS A 115 14.72 -12.91 -4.23
CA LYS A 115 16.09 -12.62 -3.81
C LYS A 115 16.82 -11.67 -4.75
N VAL A 116 16.71 -11.88 -6.07
CA VAL A 116 17.57 -11.22 -7.08
C VAL A 116 16.81 -10.65 -8.28
N GLY A 117 15.48 -10.68 -8.28
CA GLY A 117 14.65 -10.06 -9.33
C GLY A 117 14.82 -8.55 -9.46
N PHE A 118 15.38 -7.88 -8.45
CA PHE A 118 15.77 -6.46 -8.53
C PHE A 118 16.92 -6.19 -9.52
N LEU A 119 17.71 -7.21 -9.88
CA LEU A 119 18.74 -7.13 -10.92
C LEU A 119 18.15 -7.08 -12.35
N MET A 120 16.83 -7.27 -12.50
CA MET A 120 16.15 -7.15 -13.78
C MET A 120 15.95 -5.67 -14.15
N GLY A 121 16.50 -5.26 -15.28
CA GLY A 121 16.17 -3.98 -15.91
C GLY A 121 14.69 -3.90 -16.32
N SER A 122 14.12 -2.69 -16.42
CA SER A 122 12.66 -2.52 -16.64
C SER A 122 12.16 -3.26 -17.90
N GLU A 123 12.91 -3.18 -19.01
CA GLU A 123 12.61 -3.95 -20.23
C GLU A 123 12.59 -5.48 -20.02
N VAL A 124 13.45 -5.98 -19.14
CA VAL A 124 13.52 -7.41 -18.79
C VAL A 124 12.35 -7.79 -17.88
N LYS A 125 12.01 -6.97 -16.87
CA LYS A 125 10.81 -7.15 -16.05
C LYS A 125 9.57 -7.27 -16.96
N GLY A 126 9.45 -6.37 -17.94
CA GLY A 126 8.34 -6.32 -18.89
C GLY A 126 8.14 -7.62 -19.67
N LEU A 127 9.17 -8.13 -20.34
CA LEU A 127 9.07 -9.40 -21.07
C LEU A 127 8.86 -10.61 -20.15
N VAL A 128 9.35 -10.58 -18.90
CA VAL A 128 9.11 -11.66 -17.93
C VAL A 128 7.65 -11.64 -17.49
N LEU A 129 7.06 -10.47 -17.24
CA LEU A 129 5.64 -10.31 -16.94
C LEU A 129 4.76 -10.75 -18.13
N GLU A 130 5.09 -10.30 -19.34
CA GLU A 130 4.42 -10.73 -20.59
C GLU A 130 4.49 -12.26 -20.74
N GLY A 131 5.68 -12.86 -20.56
CA GLY A 131 5.88 -14.30 -20.62
C GLY A 131 5.07 -15.06 -19.57
N CYS A 132 4.97 -14.55 -18.34
CA CYS A 132 4.15 -15.19 -17.30
C CYS A 132 2.64 -15.14 -17.63
N VAL A 133 2.16 -14.06 -18.26
CA VAL A 133 0.76 -13.94 -18.71
C VAL A 133 0.49 -14.86 -19.91
N VAL A 134 1.37 -14.86 -20.91
CA VAL A 134 1.24 -15.62 -22.16
C VAL A 134 1.31 -17.13 -21.90
N LEU A 135 2.21 -17.56 -21.01
CA LEU A 135 2.38 -18.97 -20.65
C LEU A 135 1.52 -19.41 -19.45
N GLU A 136 0.73 -18.51 -18.85
CA GLU A 136 -0.13 -18.80 -17.69
C GLU A 136 0.65 -19.34 -16.47
N ILE A 137 1.73 -18.64 -16.08
CA ILE A 137 2.61 -18.92 -14.95
C ILE A 137 2.27 -17.96 -13.80
N TRP A 138 1.14 -18.23 -13.15
CA TRP A 138 0.46 -17.27 -12.29
C TRP A 138 1.16 -16.98 -10.95
N GLU A 139 1.79 -17.99 -10.33
CA GLU A 139 2.49 -17.86 -9.04
C GLU A 139 3.75 -16.96 -9.16
N LEU A 140 4.44 -17.06 -10.30
CA LEU A 140 5.58 -16.21 -10.61
C LEU A 140 5.14 -14.77 -10.90
N LEU A 141 4.00 -14.60 -11.58
CA LEU A 141 3.40 -13.28 -11.83
C LEU A 141 2.94 -12.59 -10.54
N GLU A 142 2.27 -13.33 -9.64
CA GLU A 142 1.95 -12.88 -8.28
C GLU A 142 3.21 -12.45 -7.53
N THR A 143 4.27 -13.27 -7.56
CA THR A 143 5.56 -12.94 -6.93
C THR A 143 6.15 -11.64 -7.49
N LEU A 144 6.14 -11.45 -8.82
CA LEU A 144 6.65 -10.23 -9.46
C LEU A 144 5.84 -8.98 -9.05
N ILE A 145 4.52 -9.08 -9.00
CA ILE A 145 3.64 -7.96 -8.61
C ILE A 145 3.85 -7.61 -7.12
N VAL A 146 3.76 -8.59 -6.22
CA VAL A 146 3.90 -8.39 -4.76
C VAL A 146 5.28 -7.87 -4.36
N ARG A 147 6.33 -8.20 -5.14
CA ARG A 147 7.70 -7.71 -4.93
C ARG A 147 8.00 -6.36 -5.59
N GLY A 148 7.01 -5.68 -6.18
CA GLY A 148 7.21 -4.36 -6.82
C GLY A 148 8.05 -4.44 -8.09
N LEU A 149 8.06 -5.59 -8.77
CA LEU A 149 8.75 -5.81 -10.05
C LEU A 149 7.81 -5.66 -11.26
N ALA A 150 6.54 -5.32 -11.02
CA ALA A 150 5.60 -4.84 -12.03
C ALA A 150 5.48 -3.32 -11.92
N GLU A 151 6.23 -2.60 -12.76
CA GLU A 151 6.08 -1.15 -12.99
C GLU A 151 5.25 -0.95 -14.27
N HIS A 152 4.43 0.09 -14.36
CA HIS A 152 3.75 0.43 -15.62
C HIS A 152 4.76 0.71 -16.74
N SER A 153 5.91 1.32 -16.41
CA SER A 153 7.06 1.50 -17.32
C SER A 153 7.47 0.20 -18.06
N SER A 154 7.32 -0.94 -17.38
CA SER A 154 7.66 -2.27 -17.89
C SER A 154 6.48 -3.03 -18.49
N SER A 155 5.25 -2.72 -18.09
CA SER A 155 4.11 -3.65 -18.20
C SER A 155 2.81 -3.00 -18.71
N SER A 156 2.93 -2.20 -19.76
CA SER A 156 1.88 -1.29 -20.29
C SER A 156 0.51 -1.90 -20.59
N ASN A 157 0.41 -3.22 -20.77
CA ASN A 157 -0.83 -3.97 -21.04
C ASN A 157 -1.20 -4.99 -19.95
N LEU A 158 -0.46 -5.09 -18.83
CA LEU A 158 -0.62 -6.15 -17.83
C LEU A 158 -2.05 -6.23 -17.26
N VAL A 159 -2.61 -5.08 -16.87
CA VAL A 159 -3.98 -4.99 -16.33
C VAL A 159 -5.02 -5.46 -17.35
N HIS A 160 -4.88 -5.04 -18.61
CA HIS A 160 -5.77 -5.45 -19.70
C HIS A 160 -5.75 -6.96 -19.91
N ASN A 161 -4.57 -7.55 -20.03
CA ASN A 161 -4.42 -8.99 -20.26
C ASN A 161 -4.91 -9.83 -19.06
N LEU A 162 -4.74 -9.34 -17.82
CA LEU A 162 -5.27 -9.99 -16.62
C LEU A 162 -6.80 -9.95 -16.54
N ILE A 163 -7.42 -8.85 -17.02
CA ILE A 163 -8.88 -8.73 -17.16
C ILE A 163 -9.40 -9.72 -18.23
N GLU A 164 -8.75 -9.79 -19.39
CA GLU A 164 -9.09 -10.74 -20.47
C GLU A 164 -8.97 -12.20 -20.00
N LYS A 165 -7.85 -12.54 -19.32
CA LYS A 165 -7.60 -13.84 -18.68
C LYS A 165 -8.41 -14.08 -17.39
N ARG A 166 -9.26 -13.13 -16.98
CA ARG A 166 -10.18 -13.21 -15.84
C ARG A 166 -9.51 -13.51 -14.50
N ARG A 167 -8.31 -12.98 -14.29
CA ARG A 167 -7.53 -13.14 -13.05
C ARG A 167 -7.75 -11.97 -12.10
N SER A 168 -8.98 -11.85 -11.59
CA SER A 168 -9.37 -10.79 -10.66
C SER A 168 -8.52 -10.77 -9.39
N ASP A 169 -8.03 -11.93 -8.96
CA ASP A 169 -7.04 -12.07 -7.88
C ASP A 169 -5.76 -11.30 -8.18
N LEU A 170 -5.19 -11.50 -9.38
CA LEU A 170 -3.98 -10.78 -9.83
C LEU A 170 -4.27 -9.30 -10.17
N VAL A 171 -5.47 -8.96 -10.67
CA VAL A 171 -5.88 -7.55 -10.86
C VAL A 171 -5.92 -6.82 -9.51
N CYS A 172 -6.43 -7.46 -8.44
CA CYS A 172 -6.39 -6.89 -7.10
C CYS A 172 -4.95 -6.70 -6.60
N LEU A 173 -4.03 -7.63 -6.90
CA LEU A 173 -2.61 -7.44 -6.57
C LEU A 173 -2.01 -6.25 -7.34
N CYS A 174 -2.34 -6.04 -8.61
CA CYS A 174 -1.90 -4.86 -9.36
C CYS A 174 -2.36 -3.56 -8.66
N VAL A 175 -3.64 -3.45 -8.29
CA VAL A 175 -4.21 -2.29 -7.58
C VAL A 175 -3.55 -2.02 -6.21
N LYS A 176 -3.00 -3.08 -5.57
CA LYS A 176 -2.36 -3.02 -4.25
C LYS A 176 -0.86 -2.72 -4.28
N HIS A 177 -0.17 -3.08 -5.37
CA HIS A 177 1.30 -3.12 -5.41
C HIS A 177 1.94 -2.35 -6.58
N VAL A 178 1.19 -2.03 -7.65
CA VAL A 178 1.66 -1.18 -8.74
C VAL A 178 1.34 0.28 -8.40
N SER A 179 2.35 1.14 -8.41
CA SER A 179 2.26 2.54 -7.93
C SER A 179 2.13 3.59 -9.04
N ASP A 180 2.07 3.15 -10.30
CA ASP A 180 2.06 3.99 -11.50
C ASP A 180 0.94 3.58 -12.48
N LEU A 181 -0.21 3.10 -11.97
CA LEU A 181 -1.37 2.73 -12.78
C LEU A 181 -2.01 3.96 -13.44
N ARG A 182 -2.17 3.95 -14.77
CA ARG A 182 -2.81 5.06 -15.50
C ARG A 182 -4.32 5.07 -15.27
N THR A 183 -4.95 6.23 -15.45
CA THR A 183 -6.42 6.42 -15.50
C THR A 183 -7.13 5.45 -16.45
N ALA A 184 -6.52 5.06 -17.58
CA ALA A 184 -7.08 4.09 -18.52
C ALA A 184 -7.11 2.66 -17.97
N ASP A 185 -6.06 2.27 -17.22
CA ASP A 185 -5.97 0.97 -16.56
C ASP A 185 -6.93 0.93 -15.36
N LEU A 186 -6.97 2.00 -14.56
CA LEU A 186 -7.88 2.17 -13.42
C LEU A 186 -9.37 2.18 -13.85
N LEU A 187 -9.72 2.84 -14.95
CA LEU A 187 -11.06 2.78 -15.55
C LEU A 187 -11.42 1.34 -15.96
N SER A 188 -10.47 0.61 -16.55
CA SER A 188 -10.67 -0.77 -16.97
C SER A 188 -10.94 -1.69 -15.75
N VAL A 189 -10.22 -1.49 -14.65
CA VAL A 189 -10.45 -2.19 -13.38
C VAL A 189 -11.79 -1.82 -12.76
N LEU A 190 -12.13 -0.52 -12.71
CA LEU A 190 -13.39 -0.03 -12.14
C LEU A 190 -14.59 -0.67 -12.83
N ARG A 191 -14.65 -0.61 -14.17
CA ARG A 191 -15.70 -1.27 -14.96
C ARG A 191 -15.73 -2.79 -14.74
N TYR A 192 -14.56 -3.44 -14.72
CA TYR A 192 -14.45 -4.89 -14.54
C TYR A 192 -14.94 -5.38 -13.16
N PHE A 193 -14.78 -4.59 -12.11
CA PHE A 193 -15.29 -4.90 -10.77
C PHE A 193 -16.77 -4.51 -10.59
N LEU A 194 -17.24 -3.43 -11.25
CA LEU A 194 -18.65 -3.03 -11.25
C LEU A 194 -19.54 -3.97 -12.08
N SER A 195 -19.05 -4.46 -13.23
CA SER A 195 -19.78 -5.35 -14.13
C SER A 195 -18.92 -6.54 -14.58
N PRO A 196 -18.60 -7.51 -13.70
CA PRO A 196 -17.74 -8.63 -14.02
C PRO A 196 -18.36 -9.55 -15.10
N PRO A 197 -17.61 -9.95 -16.14
CA PRO A 197 -18.11 -10.86 -17.17
C PRO A 197 -18.37 -12.27 -16.59
N LYS A 198 -19.23 -13.06 -17.23
CA LYS A 198 -19.54 -14.45 -16.84
C LYS A 198 -18.25 -15.27 -16.73
N GLY A 199 -17.93 -15.76 -15.53
CA GLY A 199 -16.69 -16.48 -15.18
C GLY A 199 -15.56 -15.61 -14.59
N GLY A 200 -15.71 -14.28 -14.54
CA GLY A 200 -14.80 -13.41 -13.78
C GLY A 200 -14.91 -13.64 -12.26
N TYR A 201 -16.13 -13.94 -11.78
CA TYR A 201 -16.40 -14.21 -10.37
C TYR A 201 -15.60 -15.38 -9.77
N GLU A 202 -15.12 -16.34 -10.58
CA GLU A 202 -14.42 -17.54 -10.10
C GLU A 202 -13.08 -17.19 -9.41
N SER A 203 -12.30 -16.27 -9.97
CA SER A 203 -11.06 -15.79 -9.32
C SER A 203 -11.33 -14.74 -8.23
N MET A 204 -12.50 -14.09 -8.24
CA MET A 204 -12.95 -13.24 -7.14
C MET A 204 -13.31 -14.04 -5.87
N VAL A 205 -13.56 -15.36 -5.97
CA VAL A 205 -13.76 -16.22 -4.78
C VAL A 205 -12.52 -16.19 -3.89
N ARG A 206 -11.31 -16.24 -4.46
CA ARG A 206 -10.03 -16.12 -3.71
C ARG A 206 -9.92 -14.80 -2.94
N VAL A 207 -10.41 -13.71 -3.54
CA VAL A 207 -10.45 -12.40 -2.89
C VAL A 207 -11.42 -12.43 -1.70
N ARG A 208 -12.57 -13.10 -1.86
CA ARG A 208 -13.54 -13.32 -0.78
C ARG A 208 -12.95 -14.16 0.37
N GLU A 209 -12.26 -15.24 0.04
CA GLU A 209 -11.61 -16.16 1.00
C GLU A 209 -10.53 -15.43 1.84
N GLU A 210 -9.72 -14.56 1.24
CA GLU A 210 -8.76 -13.73 1.99
C GLU A 210 -9.46 -12.72 2.91
N TRP A 211 -10.53 -12.05 2.46
CA TRP A 211 -11.30 -11.15 3.33
C TRP A 211 -11.97 -11.88 4.50
N GLU A 212 -12.52 -13.09 4.25
CA GLU A 212 -13.11 -13.95 5.29
C GLU A 212 -12.06 -14.43 6.30
N SER A 213 -10.91 -14.92 5.82
CA SER A 213 -9.76 -15.33 6.63
C SER A 213 -9.26 -14.20 7.54
N GLN A 214 -9.11 -12.98 6.98
CA GLN A 214 -8.68 -11.80 7.73
C GLN A 214 -9.72 -11.38 8.78
N ALA A 215 -11.02 -11.42 8.45
CA ALA A 215 -12.10 -11.12 9.39
C ALA A 215 -12.19 -12.13 10.54
N LEU A 216 -12.14 -13.44 10.24
CA LEU A 216 -12.11 -14.50 11.25
C LEU A 216 -10.88 -14.37 12.16
N SER A 217 -9.69 -14.19 11.59
CA SER A 217 -8.46 -14.01 12.36
C SER A 217 -8.48 -12.75 13.23
N ALA A 218 -9.24 -11.72 12.86
CA ALA A 218 -9.47 -10.56 13.71
C ALA A 218 -10.40 -10.86 14.89
N VAL A 219 -11.47 -11.62 14.68
CA VAL A 219 -12.38 -12.09 15.75
C VAL A 219 -11.62 -12.98 16.75
N GLU A 220 -10.81 -13.93 16.27
CA GLU A 220 -9.95 -14.76 17.13
C GLU A 220 -9.04 -13.89 18.03
N LYS A 221 -8.37 -12.89 17.46
CA LYS A 221 -7.49 -11.96 18.19
C LYS A 221 -8.27 -11.03 19.14
N ALA A 222 -9.52 -10.70 18.82
CA ALA A 222 -10.41 -9.94 19.71
C ALA A 222 -10.90 -10.78 20.91
N MET A 223 -10.85 -12.11 20.80
CA MET A 223 -11.23 -13.08 21.84
C MET A 223 -10.04 -13.70 22.60
N ASP A 224 -8.80 -13.57 22.11
CA ASP A 224 -7.63 -14.16 22.79
C ASP A 224 -7.36 -13.50 24.16
N SER A 225 -7.66 -14.27 25.21
CA SER A 225 -7.37 -13.96 26.62
C SER A 225 -5.93 -13.56 26.94
N LYS A 226 -4.95 -13.90 26.08
CA LYS A 226 -3.54 -13.51 26.23
C LYS A 226 -3.28 -12.06 25.81
N LEU A 227 -4.13 -11.49 24.94
CA LEU A 227 -4.02 -10.10 24.51
C LEU A 227 -4.70 -9.19 25.54
N SER A 228 -4.00 -8.11 25.89
CA SER A 228 -4.45 -7.16 26.92
C SER A 228 -4.17 -5.71 26.52
N GLY A 229 -4.79 -4.78 27.25
CA GLY A 229 -4.60 -3.34 27.07
C GLY A 229 -4.76 -2.87 25.61
N LYS A 230 -3.77 -2.13 25.12
CA LYS A 230 -3.79 -1.52 23.78
C LYS A 230 -3.90 -2.55 22.64
N LYS A 231 -3.32 -3.76 22.77
CA LYS A 231 -3.42 -4.79 21.73
C LYS A 231 -4.83 -5.39 21.64
N LEU A 232 -5.46 -5.66 22.79
CA LEU A 232 -6.84 -6.17 22.83
C LEU A 232 -7.84 -5.14 22.31
N LYS A 233 -7.65 -3.85 22.63
CA LYS A 233 -8.47 -2.76 22.07
C LYS A 233 -8.34 -2.72 20.54
N LEU A 234 -7.10 -2.70 20.02
CA LEU A 234 -6.84 -2.68 18.58
C LEU A 234 -7.40 -3.92 17.85
N ALA A 235 -7.35 -5.10 18.47
CA ALA A 235 -7.94 -6.32 17.91
C ALA A 235 -9.47 -6.22 17.82
N LYS A 236 -10.13 -5.66 18.83
CA LYS A 236 -11.59 -5.42 18.83
C LYS A 236 -12.01 -4.37 17.80
N GLU A 237 -11.24 -3.29 17.66
CA GLU A 237 -11.46 -2.26 16.62
C GLU A 237 -11.31 -2.89 15.22
N ALA A 238 -10.25 -3.67 14.99
CA ALA A 238 -10.01 -4.38 13.74
C ALA A 238 -11.07 -5.45 13.44
N SER A 239 -11.56 -6.20 14.45
CA SER A 239 -12.61 -7.20 14.25
C SER A 239 -13.93 -6.56 13.83
N VAL A 240 -14.30 -5.41 14.38
CA VAL A 240 -15.49 -4.68 13.91
C VAL A 240 -15.28 -4.19 12.47
N LEU A 241 -14.14 -3.53 12.19
CA LEU A 241 -13.86 -2.96 10.87
C LEU A 241 -13.85 -4.04 9.75
N LEU A 242 -13.19 -5.18 9.99
CA LEU A 242 -13.14 -6.27 9.01
C LEU A 242 -14.44 -7.04 8.88
N MET A 243 -15.21 -7.22 9.97
CA MET A 243 -16.54 -7.83 9.87
C MET A 243 -17.53 -6.94 9.10
N ILE A 244 -17.50 -5.61 9.29
CA ILE A 244 -18.38 -4.73 8.50
C ILE A 244 -17.99 -4.70 7.03
N ALA A 245 -16.70 -4.83 6.72
CA ALA A 245 -16.17 -4.92 5.35
C ALA A 245 -16.45 -6.28 4.68
N TYR A 246 -16.47 -7.38 5.42
CA TYR A 246 -16.73 -8.70 4.82
C TYR A 246 -18.23 -8.99 4.63
N ASP A 247 -19.05 -8.71 5.66
CA ASP A 247 -20.48 -9.04 5.66
C ASP A 247 -21.27 -8.28 4.59
N GLY A 248 -22.24 -8.93 3.96
CA GLY A 248 -23.18 -8.29 3.02
C GLY A 248 -22.61 -7.82 1.66
N PHE A 249 -21.30 -7.90 1.45
CA PHE A 249 -20.65 -7.55 0.18
C PHE A 249 -20.45 -8.77 -0.73
N SER A 250 -20.54 -8.54 -2.05
CA SER A 250 -20.24 -9.51 -3.10
C SER A 250 -18.73 -9.73 -3.27
N ALA A 251 -18.33 -10.80 -3.97
CA ALA A 251 -16.92 -11.03 -4.28
C ALA A 251 -16.30 -9.90 -5.17
N SER A 252 -17.09 -9.24 -6.02
CA SER A 252 -16.62 -8.11 -6.84
C SER A 252 -16.58 -6.79 -6.07
N GLU A 253 -17.50 -6.59 -5.12
CA GLU A 253 -17.46 -5.44 -4.21
C GLU A 253 -16.23 -5.50 -3.30
N LEU A 254 -15.87 -6.68 -2.80
CA LEU A 254 -14.61 -6.92 -2.07
C LEU A 254 -13.34 -6.64 -2.91
N CYS A 255 -13.47 -6.54 -4.25
CA CYS A 255 -12.41 -6.07 -5.14
C CYS A 255 -12.40 -4.52 -5.27
N LEU A 256 -13.58 -3.88 -5.31
CA LEU A 256 -13.72 -2.41 -5.25
C LEU A 256 -13.14 -1.79 -3.96
N HIS A 257 -13.06 -2.56 -2.87
CA HIS A 257 -12.42 -2.14 -1.63
C HIS A 257 -10.96 -1.75 -1.86
N TYR A 258 -10.20 -2.60 -2.56
CA TYR A 258 -8.81 -2.32 -2.90
C TYR A 258 -8.67 -1.12 -3.83
N LEU A 259 -9.64 -0.91 -4.74
CA LEU A 259 -9.60 0.20 -5.68
C LEU A 259 -9.84 1.54 -4.98
N LEU A 260 -10.91 1.69 -4.19
CA LEU A 260 -11.18 2.95 -3.46
C LEU A 260 -10.16 3.25 -2.36
N ALA A 261 -9.45 2.24 -1.85
CA ALA A 261 -8.34 2.42 -0.91
C ALA A 261 -6.95 2.57 -1.61
N SER A 262 -6.88 2.55 -2.95
CA SER A 262 -5.61 2.60 -3.68
C SER A 262 -5.05 4.02 -3.76
N LEU A 263 -3.75 4.17 -3.49
CA LEU A 263 -3.04 5.45 -3.61
C LEU A 263 -2.91 5.94 -5.06
N ASN A 264 -3.24 5.12 -6.06
CA ASN A 264 -3.31 5.49 -7.47
C ASN A 264 -4.57 6.31 -7.83
N LEU A 265 -5.54 6.42 -6.91
CA LEU A 265 -6.90 6.91 -7.19
C LEU A 265 -7.16 8.25 -6.52
N ASP A 266 -6.55 9.33 -7.04
CA ASP A 266 -6.90 10.69 -6.61
C ASP A 266 -8.28 11.15 -7.12
N GLU A 267 -8.77 12.27 -6.60
CA GLU A 267 -10.09 12.83 -6.88
C GLU A 267 -10.33 13.15 -8.38
N VAL A 268 -9.29 13.60 -9.09
CA VAL A 268 -9.34 13.97 -10.52
C VAL A 268 -9.31 12.71 -11.38
N VAL A 269 -8.47 11.73 -11.02
CA VAL A 269 -8.44 10.41 -11.66
C VAL A 269 -9.77 9.69 -11.46
N LEU A 270 -10.36 9.77 -10.27
CA LEU A 270 -11.65 9.16 -9.94
C LEU A 270 -12.81 9.82 -10.70
N SER A 271 -12.90 11.15 -10.74
CA SER A 271 -13.83 11.91 -11.62
C SER A 271 -13.69 11.45 -13.07
N SER A 272 -12.47 11.39 -13.60
CA SER A 272 -12.19 10.97 -14.98
C SER A 272 -12.54 9.49 -15.25
N CYS A 273 -12.61 8.64 -14.22
CA CYS A 273 -13.11 7.28 -14.35
C CYS A 273 -14.64 7.22 -14.24
N ILE A 274 -15.23 7.91 -13.27
CA ILE A 274 -16.69 7.93 -13.01
C ILE A 274 -17.45 8.51 -14.21
N SER A 275 -17.03 9.65 -14.75
CA SER A 275 -17.60 10.30 -15.95
C SER A 275 -17.73 9.40 -17.19
N LYS A 276 -17.01 8.27 -17.22
CA LYS A 276 -17.01 7.30 -18.33
C LYS A 276 -17.83 6.05 -18.04
N LEU A 277 -18.45 5.91 -16.87
CA LEU A 277 -19.31 4.77 -16.54
C LEU A 277 -20.66 4.82 -17.28
N ILE A 278 -21.26 3.66 -17.54
CA ILE A 278 -22.64 3.56 -18.08
C ILE A 278 -23.67 3.28 -16.99
N GLY A 279 -24.97 3.47 -17.27
CA GLY A 279 -26.06 3.39 -16.28
C GLY A 279 -26.03 2.18 -15.34
N SER A 280 -25.76 0.97 -15.85
CA SER A 280 -25.63 -0.24 -15.03
C SER A 280 -24.38 -0.26 -14.15
N GLU A 281 -23.26 0.29 -14.61
CA GLU A 281 -22.03 0.44 -13.82
C GLU A 281 -22.23 1.50 -12.71
N ILE A 282 -22.90 2.61 -13.04
CA ILE A 282 -23.29 3.67 -12.10
C ILE A 282 -24.22 3.12 -11.02
N MET A 283 -25.24 2.35 -11.41
CA MET A 283 -26.15 1.67 -10.47
C MET A 283 -25.39 0.78 -9.49
N SER A 284 -24.50 -0.08 -9.99
CA SER A 284 -23.68 -0.95 -9.16
C SER A 284 -22.76 -0.16 -8.22
N LEU A 285 -22.23 0.97 -8.66
CA LEU A 285 -21.41 1.86 -7.84
C LEU A 285 -22.23 2.53 -6.73
N ILE A 286 -23.43 3.04 -7.05
CA ILE A 286 -24.34 3.67 -6.08
C ILE A 286 -24.76 2.65 -5.01
N GLN A 287 -25.15 1.42 -5.40
CA GLN A 287 -25.53 0.36 -4.47
C GLN A 287 -24.36 -0.03 -3.54
N TYR A 288 -23.15 -0.13 -4.09
CA TYR A 288 -21.94 -0.42 -3.33
C TYR A 288 -21.58 0.70 -2.32
N LEU A 289 -21.65 1.97 -2.75
CA LEU A 289 -21.45 3.13 -1.87
C LEU A 289 -22.54 3.23 -0.80
N GLY A 290 -23.80 2.97 -1.16
CA GLY A 290 -24.95 2.96 -0.25
C GLY A 290 -24.83 1.89 0.85
N LYS A 291 -24.32 0.69 0.52
CA LYS A 291 -23.94 -0.32 1.53
C LYS A 291 -22.90 0.24 2.50
N TRP A 292 -21.86 0.92 2.02
CA TRP A 292 -20.84 1.52 2.88
C TRP A 292 -21.37 2.62 3.78
N VAL A 293 -22.17 3.56 3.26
CA VAL A 293 -22.83 4.61 4.06
C VAL A 293 -23.69 3.97 5.17
N LYS A 294 -24.47 2.95 4.84
CA LYS A 294 -25.30 2.19 5.80
C LYS A 294 -24.50 1.40 6.84
N LYS A 295 -23.31 0.91 6.48
CA LYS A 295 -22.40 0.23 7.42
C LYS A 295 -21.77 1.22 8.39
N TYR A 296 -21.39 2.41 7.93
CA TYR A 296 -20.81 3.45 8.80
C TYR A 296 -21.86 4.11 9.72
N GLU A 297 -23.09 4.36 9.24
CA GLU A 297 -24.21 4.82 10.07
C GLU A 297 -24.53 3.82 11.20
N ARG A 298 -24.59 2.52 10.88
CA ARG A 298 -24.92 1.48 11.87
C ARG A 298 -23.77 1.15 12.84
N PHE A 299 -22.53 1.43 12.46
CA PHE A 299 -21.33 1.09 13.24
C PHE A 299 -20.34 2.27 13.32
N PRO A 300 -20.70 3.41 13.91
CA PRO A 300 -19.88 4.63 13.94
C PRO A 300 -18.54 4.46 14.70
N GLN A 301 -18.40 3.40 15.52
CA GLN A 301 -17.13 3.01 16.14
C GLN A 301 -16.11 2.38 15.17
N ALA A 302 -16.48 2.08 13.93
CA ALA A 302 -15.60 1.46 12.94
C ALA A 302 -14.66 2.50 12.30
N GLY A 303 -13.55 2.82 13.00
CA GLY A 303 -12.52 3.72 12.48
C GLY A 303 -11.39 2.98 11.72
N PRO A 304 -10.70 3.63 10.77
CA PRO A 304 -9.53 3.05 10.10
C PRO A 304 -8.43 2.66 11.09
N CYS A 305 -8.01 1.39 11.08
CA CYS A 305 -7.06 0.84 12.06
C CYS A 305 -5.78 0.26 11.43
N PRO A 306 -5.03 1.00 10.57
CA PRO A 306 -3.86 0.46 9.85
C PRO A 306 -2.77 -0.13 10.75
N LYS A 307 -2.70 0.30 12.02
CA LYS A 307 -1.80 -0.28 13.03
C LYS A 307 -2.06 -1.77 13.29
N ALA A 308 -3.25 -2.30 12.95
CA ALA A 308 -3.58 -3.72 13.08
C ALA A 308 -2.82 -4.60 12.07
N SER A 309 -2.47 -4.08 10.89
CA SER A 309 -1.61 -4.77 9.92
C SER A 309 -0.24 -5.07 10.53
N SER A 310 0.48 -4.05 10.99
CA SER A 310 1.82 -4.20 11.59
C SER A 310 1.83 -4.81 13.00
N SER A 311 0.77 -4.63 13.80
CA SER A 311 0.74 -5.08 15.21
C SER A 311 0.08 -6.45 15.43
N LEU A 312 -0.78 -6.89 14.50
CA LEU A 312 -1.63 -8.09 14.60
C LEU A 312 -1.64 -8.96 13.32
N GLY A 313 -0.92 -8.55 12.26
CA GLY A 313 -0.89 -9.24 10.96
C GLY A 313 -2.16 -9.07 10.11
N LEU A 314 -3.07 -8.16 10.50
CA LEU A 314 -4.37 -7.97 9.86
C LEU A 314 -4.26 -7.01 8.68
N LYS A 315 -3.74 -7.52 7.55
CA LYS A 315 -3.36 -6.71 6.38
C LYS A 315 -4.55 -5.97 5.76
N SER A 316 -5.72 -6.60 5.69
CA SER A 316 -6.91 -6.00 5.06
C SER A 316 -7.43 -4.75 5.79
N CYS A 317 -6.99 -4.47 7.02
CA CYS A 317 -7.32 -3.22 7.73
C CYS A 317 -6.75 -1.95 7.05
N GLU A 318 -5.78 -2.10 6.14
CA GLU A 318 -5.26 -1.01 5.31
C GLU A 318 -6.15 -0.73 4.08
N TRP A 319 -6.98 -1.70 3.69
CA TRP A 319 -7.73 -1.72 2.43
C TRP A 319 -9.24 -1.58 2.62
N VAL A 320 -9.68 -1.08 3.77
CA VAL A 320 -11.08 -0.71 4.04
C VAL A 320 -11.29 0.76 3.66
N PRO A 321 -12.13 1.08 2.66
CA PRO A 321 -12.41 2.46 2.26
C PRO A 321 -13.00 3.26 3.42
N ARG A 322 -12.53 4.50 3.62
CA ARG A 322 -13.00 5.35 4.72
C ARG A 322 -14.35 5.98 4.37
N LEU A 323 -15.12 6.38 5.38
CA LEU A 323 -16.35 7.14 5.16
C LEU A 323 -16.10 8.43 4.34
N GLU A 324 -14.95 9.08 4.53
CA GLU A 324 -14.51 10.23 3.73
C GLU A 324 -14.41 9.90 2.23
N ASP A 325 -13.73 8.81 1.89
CA ASP A 325 -13.50 8.36 0.51
C ASP A 325 -14.83 7.94 -0.16
N ILE A 326 -15.70 7.27 0.61
CA ILE A 326 -17.05 6.87 0.20
C ILE A 326 -17.94 8.08 -0.09
N VAL A 327 -17.94 9.09 0.79
CA VAL A 327 -18.75 10.32 0.61
C VAL A 327 -18.22 11.17 -0.56
N LYS A 328 -16.90 11.28 -0.73
CA LYS A 328 -16.29 11.90 -1.91
C LYS A 328 -16.68 11.19 -3.21
N CYS A 329 -16.54 9.87 -3.25
CA CYS A 329 -16.91 9.06 -4.41
C CYS A 329 -18.41 9.21 -4.77
N LEU A 330 -19.29 9.25 -3.76
CA LEU A 330 -20.72 9.52 -3.96
C LEU A 330 -20.97 10.94 -4.50
N GLY A 331 -20.25 11.95 -4.01
CA GLY A 331 -20.28 13.31 -4.55
C GLY A 331 -19.92 13.35 -6.03
N LEU A 332 -18.79 12.75 -6.41
CA LEU A 332 -18.36 12.66 -7.81
C LEU A 332 -19.36 11.92 -8.70
N VAL A 333 -20.05 10.89 -8.20
CA VAL A 333 -21.14 10.23 -8.95
C VAL A 333 -22.33 11.18 -9.18
N LEU A 334 -22.68 12.02 -8.21
CA LEU A 334 -23.72 13.04 -8.36
C LEU A 334 -23.29 14.13 -9.35
N ASP A 335 -22.07 14.64 -9.25
CA ASP A 335 -21.56 15.75 -10.07
C ASP A 335 -21.40 15.34 -11.54
N GLU A 336 -20.81 14.18 -11.83
CA GLU A 336 -20.54 13.72 -13.21
C GLU A 336 -21.80 13.21 -13.93
N HIS A 337 -22.79 12.68 -13.21
CA HIS A 337 -23.98 12.01 -13.80
C HIS A 337 -25.33 12.63 -13.43
N PHE A 338 -25.35 13.83 -12.82
CA PHE A 338 -26.55 14.50 -12.32
C PHE A 338 -27.78 14.37 -13.24
N LEU A 339 -27.63 14.69 -14.52
CA LEU A 339 -28.72 14.65 -15.49
C LEU A 339 -29.30 13.24 -15.69
N SER A 340 -28.45 12.21 -15.79
CA SER A 340 -28.89 10.82 -15.92
C SER A 340 -29.57 10.31 -14.65
N LEU A 341 -29.04 10.66 -13.47
CA LEU A 341 -29.61 10.29 -12.18
C LEU A 341 -30.99 10.92 -11.94
N VAL A 342 -31.19 12.17 -12.39
CA VAL A 342 -32.48 12.86 -12.32
C VAL A 342 -33.48 12.32 -13.36
N LEU A 343 -33.04 12.07 -14.59
CA LEU A 343 -33.94 11.69 -15.69
C LEU A 343 -34.38 10.22 -15.69
N HIS A 344 -33.58 9.31 -15.12
CA HIS A 344 -33.89 7.87 -15.12
C HIS A 344 -34.36 7.40 -13.74
N SER A 345 -35.63 7.00 -13.64
CA SER A 345 -36.28 6.63 -12.37
C SER A 345 -35.72 5.37 -11.70
N GLU A 346 -34.92 4.57 -12.40
CA GLU A 346 -34.23 3.40 -11.84
C GLU A 346 -33.30 3.78 -10.67
N PHE A 347 -32.68 4.97 -10.69
CA PHE A 347 -31.81 5.44 -9.62
C PHE A 347 -32.56 6.00 -8.40
N HIS A 348 -33.83 6.37 -8.54
CA HIS A 348 -34.52 7.25 -7.58
C HIS A 348 -34.76 6.62 -6.20
N GLU A 349 -35.06 5.32 -6.14
CA GLU A 349 -35.31 4.64 -4.86
C GLU A 349 -34.00 4.38 -4.08
N GLU A 350 -32.92 4.00 -4.76
CA GLU A 350 -31.62 3.80 -4.13
C GLU A 350 -31.02 5.14 -3.66
N LEU A 351 -31.11 6.20 -4.49
CA LEU A 351 -30.68 7.54 -4.10
C LEU A 351 -31.47 8.08 -2.90
N ARG A 352 -32.80 7.86 -2.82
CA ARG A 352 -33.60 8.28 -1.66
C ARG A 352 -33.29 7.47 -0.39
N SER A 353 -32.96 6.19 -0.54
CA SER A 353 -32.44 5.33 0.55
C SER A 353 -31.12 5.88 1.11
N ILE A 354 -30.19 6.28 0.23
CA ILE A 354 -28.90 6.87 0.61
C ILE A 354 -29.08 8.28 1.19
N GLU A 355 -29.96 9.11 0.63
CA GLU A 355 -30.28 10.46 1.11
C GLU A 355 -30.66 10.47 2.60
N GLY A 356 -31.52 9.53 3.03
CA GLY A 356 -31.92 9.40 4.44
C GLY A 356 -30.74 9.15 5.38
N LEU A 357 -29.79 8.31 4.97
CA LEU A 357 -28.59 7.98 5.74
C LEU A 357 -27.58 9.14 5.75
N VAL A 358 -27.36 9.77 4.60
CA VAL A 358 -26.47 10.94 4.47
C VAL A 358 -27.01 12.13 5.28
N ASN A 359 -28.32 12.34 5.33
CA ASN A 359 -28.94 13.37 6.18
C ASN A 359 -28.70 13.11 7.68
N ALA A 360 -28.81 11.86 8.14
CA ALA A 360 -28.49 11.50 9.54
C ALA A 360 -27.02 11.79 9.88
N LEU A 361 -26.09 11.29 9.06
CA LEU A 361 -24.65 11.54 9.21
C LEU A 361 -24.28 13.03 9.10
N SER A 362 -24.98 13.80 8.27
CA SER A 362 -24.80 15.25 8.13
C SER A 362 -25.23 16.01 9.39
N LEU A 363 -26.31 15.57 10.06
CA LEU A 363 -26.76 16.15 11.33
C LEU A 363 -25.78 15.83 12.46
N GLU A 364 -25.31 14.59 12.57
CA GLU A 364 -24.28 14.21 13.55
C GLU A 364 -22.98 14.99 13.32
N SER A 365 -22.51 15.06 12.07
CA SER A 365 -21.32 15.83 11.68
C SER A 365 -21.40 17.30 12.11
N LYS A 366 -22.54 17.97 11.93
CA LYS A 366 -22.75 19.36 12.39
C LYS A 366 -22.65 19.50 13.91
N VAL A 367 -23.14 18.53 14.68
CA VAL A 367 -23.00 18.50 16.15
C VAL A 367 -21.56 18.23 16.56
N CYS A 368 -20.89 17.27 15.92
CA CYS A 368 -19.49 16.94 16.18
C CYS A 368 -18.53 18.09 15.85
N CYS A 369 -18.71 18.79 14.72
CA CYS A 369 -17.95 19.99 14.38
C CYS A 369 -18.22 21.13 15.37
N SER A 370 -19.47 21.32 15.80
CA SER A 370 -19.80 22.31 16.84
C SER A 370 -19.10 22.00 18.17
N MET A 371 -19.08 20.72 18.57
CA MET A 371 -18.38 20.24 19.76
C MET A 371 -16.85 20.35 19.62
N ALA A 372 -16.29 20.08 18.44
CA ALA A 372 -14.87 20.25 18.15
C ALA A 372 -14.44 21.73 18.28
N ASN A 373 -15.22 22.65 17.71
CA ASN A 373 -15.00 24.09 17.84
C ASN A 373 -15.08 24.56 19.30
N VAL A 374 -16.01 24.02 20.10
CA VAL A 374 -16.08 24.30 21.56
C VAL A 374 -14.87 23.73 22.30
N ILE A 375 -14.41 22.51 21.98
CA ILE A 375 -13.21 21.91 22.57
C ILE A 375 -11.94 22.69 22.18
N GLU A 376 -11.89 23.24 20.97
CA GLU A 376 -10.78 24.10 20.53
C GLU A 376 -10.82 25.46 21.23
N SER A 377 -11.98 26.12 21.31
CA SER A 377 -12.16 27.36 22.09
C SER A 377 -11.80 27.16 23.57
N LEU A 378 -12.26 26.08 24.21
CA LEU A 378 -11.88 25.78 25.59
C LEU A 378 -10.38 25.45 25.72
N ARG A 379 -9.74 24.91 24.69
CA ARG A 379 -8.28 24.67 24.68
C ARG A 379 -7.50 25.97 24.50
N THR A 380 -7.97 26.92 23.69
CA THR A 380 -7.34 28.24 23.55
C THR A 380 -7.61 29.12 24.76
N GLU A 381 -8.80 29.07 25.36
CA GLU A 381 -9.12 29.69 26.66
C GLU A 381 -8.28 29.11 27.78
N VAL A 382 -8.09 27.78 27.88
CA VAL A 382 -7.22 27.19 28.92
C VAL A 382 -5.74 27.57 28.69
N LYS A 383 -5.25 27.57 27.44
CA LYS A 383 -3.90 28.11 27.13
C LYS A 383 -3.78 29.60 27.49
N GLY A 384 -4.81 30.39 27.16
CA GLY A 384 -4.91 31.82 27.46
C GLY A 384 -4.93 32.09 28.97
N ALA A 385 -5.72 31.33 29.72
CA ALA A 385 -5.77 31.36 31.17
C ALA A 385 -4.42 30.97 31.79
N TYR A 386 -3.65 30.04 31.21
CA TYR A 386 -2.29 29.79 31.68
C TYR A 386 -1.34 30.98 31.39
N SER A 387 -1.46 31.67 30.25
CA SER A 387 -0.66 32.88 29.98
C SER A 387 -1.10 34.10 30.82
N GLU A 388 -2.41 34.25 31.06
CA GLU A 388 -2.96 35.29 31.92
C GLU A 388 -2.65 35.02 33.38
N PHE A 389 -2.67 33.76 33.84
CA PHE A 389 -2.25 33.39 35.19
C PHE A 389 -0.74 33.61 35.37
N PHE A 390 0.10 33.31 34.37
CA PHE A 390 1.52 33.69 34.40
C PHE A 390 1.72 35.21 34.40
N SER A 391 0.94 35.96 33.61
CA SER A 391 0.93 37.43 33.63
C SER A 391 0.49 37.98 34.99
N TYR A 392 -0.56 37.42 35.58
CA TYR A 392 -1.11 37.84 36.86
C TYR A 392 -0.15 37.51 38.01
N CYS A 393 0.45 36.33 38.02
CA CYS A 393 1.51 35.96 38.98
C CYS A 393 2.78 36.80 38.80
N SER A 394 3.18 37.13 37.56
CA SER A 394 4.33 38.01 37.29
C SER A 394 4.09 39.45 37.76
N ASN A 395 2.91 40.02 37.47
CA ASN A 395 2.50 41.33 37.97
C ASN A 395 2.33 41.35 39.50
N PHE A 396 1.82 40.26 40.10
CA PHE A 396 1.70 40.13 41.55
C PHE A 396 3.09 40.05 42.23
N ALA A 397 4.02 39.24 41.70
CA ALA A 397 5.39 39.19 42.18
C ALA A 397 6.10 40.57 42.05
N SER A 398 5.90 41.25 40.91
CA SER A 398 6.46 42.58 40.63
C SER A 398 5.97 43.67 41.60
N SER A 399 4.79 43.50 42.21
CA SER A 399 4.24 44.47 43.18
C SER A 399 4.65 44.20 44.63
N LEU A 400 5.23 43.03 44.94
CA LEU A 400 5.61 42.64 46.31
C LEU A 400 7.10 42.75 46.64
N PHE A 401 8.00 42.71 45.64
CA PHE A 401 9.46 42.75 45.89
C PHE A 401 10.22 43.66 44.92
N PRO A 402 10.31 44.97 45.18
CA PRO A 402 11.11 45.91 44.38
C PRO A 402 12.63 45.84 44.69
N THR A 403 13.18 44.65 44.94
CA THR A 403 14.63 44.31 44.88
C THR A 403 14.88 42.83 45.24
N MET A 404 15.04 41.98 44.25
CA MET A 404 16.05 40.89 44.24
C MET A 404 16.09 40.24 42.85
N SER A 405 17.23 40.35 42.17
CA SER A 405 17.51 39.62 40.95
C SER A 405 18.09 38.23 41.28
N ILE A 406 18.26 37.38 40.25
CA ILE A 406 18.93 36.07 40.31
C ILE A 406 18.11 34.96 41.02
N LEU A 407 17.06 34.47 40.34
CA LEU A 407 16.78 33.01 40.29
C LEU A 407 15.86 32.55 39.12
N GLU A 408 15.68 33.35 38.07
CA GLU A 408 14.97 32.94 36.84
C GLU A 408 15.92 32.22 35.85
N ASN A 409 16.44 31.06 36.26
CA ASN A 409 17.22 30.19 35.38
C ASN A 409 17.01 28.71 35.73
N ILE A 410 15.79 28.21 35.56
CA ILE A 410 15.45 26.78 35.38
C ILE A 410 13.97 26.64 34.92
N ILE A 411 13.77 25.98 33.77
CA ILE A 411 12.48 25.49 33.20
C ILE A 411 11.45 26.57 32.79
N ILE A 412 11.62 27.11 31.58
CA ILE A 412 10.59 27.73 30.70
C ILE A 412 11.27 28.06 29.35
N VAL A 413 10.72 27.95 28.12
CA VAL A 413 9.74 27.09 27.37
C VAL A 413 10.25 27.09 25.89
N PRO A 414 9.62 26.50 24.82
CA PRO A 414 8.35 25.75 24.67
C PRO A 414 8.42 24.42 23.87
N VAL A 415 7.30 23.70 23.83
CA VAL A 415 6.98 22.76 22.74
C VAL A 415 6.20 23.51 21.66
N ASP A 416 6.90 24.07 20.68
CA ASP A 416 6.37 24.40 19.35
C ASP A 416 7.54 24.63 18.37
N ALA A 417 8.03 23.53 17.81
CA ALA A 417 9.07 23.48 16.76
C ALA A 417 8.75 22.39 15.74
N LEU A 418 7.52 22.42 15.22
CA LEU A 418 7.18 21.76 13.96
C LEU A 418 7.89 22.47 12.79
N LEU A 419 8.18 21.70 11.73
CA LEU A 419 8.73 22.07 10.41
C LEU A 419 10.26 21.93 10.21
N GLY A 420 10.65 21.19 9.16
CA GLY A 420 11.89 21.49 8.40
C GLY A 420 13.10 20.53 8.51
N PHE A 421 13.03 19.38 7.81
CA PHE A 421 14.10 18.73 7.02
C PHE A 421 15.63 18.73 7.40
N LYS A 422 16.25 17.56 7.14
CA LYS A 422 17.65 17.31 6.70
C LYS A 422 18.85 17.37 7.70
N SER A 423 19.24 16.16 8.11
CA SER A 423 20.50 15.48 7.71
C SER A 423 21.85 15.69 8.44
N CYS A 424 22.65 14.61 8.42
CA CYS A 424 24.10 14.48 8.66
C CYS A 424 24.65 14.63 10.11
N GLY A 425 25.67 13.81 10.44
CA GLY A 425 26.60 14.07 11.55
C GLY A 425 26.70 13.00 12.67
N GLN A 426 27.47 11.93 12.45
CA GLN A 426 28.20 11.23 13.54
C GLN A 426 29.58 11.90 13.72
N PRO A 427 30.19 11.95 14.93
CA PRO A 427 30.98 10.79 15.41
C PRO A 427 31.17 10.56 16.94
N VAL A 428 31.25 9.26 17.30
CA VAL A 428 32.23 8.60 18.20
C VAL A 428 32.65 9.21 19.56
N SER A 429 32.31 8.51 20.67
CA SER A 429 33.22 8.01 21.74
C SER A 429 32.41 7.32 22.88
N SER A 430 32.71 6.15 23.48
CA SER A 430 33.95 5.53 24.03
C SER A 430 34.15 5.90 25.53
N VAL A 431 34.31 5.01 26.54
CA VAL A 431 34.26 3.52 26.65
C VAL A 431 34.22 3.06 28.14
N LYS A 432 34.02 1.75 28.41
CA LYS A 432 33.97 1.03 29.73
C LYS A 432 32.64 1.19 30.52
N GLY A 433 32.06 0.17 31.16
CA GLY A 433 32.26 -1.28 31.07
C GLY A 433 32.71 -1.98 32.35
N CYS A 434 31.92 -2.95 32.84
CA CYS A 434 32.35 -3.95 33.84
C CYS A 434 31.65 -5.31 33.60
N ARG A 435 32.23 -6.40 34.12
CA ARG A 435 31.83 -7.81 33.88
C ARG A 435 31.58 -8.55 35.21
N LYS A 436 31.00 -9.76 35.09
CA LYS A 436 30.95 -10.90 36.06
C LYS A 436 29.70 -10.91 36.98
N ARG A 437 29.14 -12.08 37.37
CA ARG A 437 29.35 -13.48 36.92
C ARG A 437 28.16 -14.40 37.31
N SER A 438 28.06 -15.52 36.59
CA SER A 438 27.41 -16.81 36.93
C SER A 438 27.88 -17.39 38.29
N LEU A 439 27.29 -18.39 38.99
CA LEU A 439 26.37 -19.57 38.82
C LEU A 439 25.93 -20.00 40.26
N PRO A 440 25.30 -21.17 40.60
CA PRO A 440 24.33 -22.11 39.97
C PRO A 440 22.95 -22.02 40.72
N GLY A 441 22.01 -22.98 40.86
CA GLY A 441 21.67 -24.27 40.18
C GLY A 441 21.27 -25.44 41.14
N VAL A 442 20.52 -26.44 40.61
CA VAL A 442 20.10 -27.76 41.20
C VAL A 442 18.87 -27.81 42.14
N GLY A 443 17.98 -28.81 41.94
CA GLY A 443 16.90 -29.23 42.85
C GLY A 443 15.75 -30.01 42.17
N ASP A 444 15.54 -31.30 42.51
CA ASP A 444 14.64 -32.23 41.79
C ASP A 444 13.30 -32.58 42.49
N GLY A 445 12.21 -32.59 41.71
CA GLY A 445 11.04 -33.49 41.87
C GLY A 445 10.09 -33.28 43.08
N PRO A 446 9.07 -34.15 43.26
CA PRO A 446 8.69 -35.32 42.45
C PRO A 446 7.31 -35.19 41.74
N LYS A 447 6.73 -36.31 41.31
CA LYS A 447 5.53 -36.44 40.44
C LYS A 447 4.26 -36.75 41.25
N GLU A 448 3.09 -36.40 40.69
CA GLU A 448 1.84 -37.13 40.96
C GLU A 448 1.00 -37.34 39.68
N LYS A 449 0.10 -38.34 39.68
CA LYS A 449 -0.82 -38.71 38.58
C LYS A 449 -2.23 -38.85 39.12
N ARG A 450 -3.26 -38.34 38.38
CA ARG A 450 -4.68 -38.78 38.30
C ARG A 450 -5.52 -37.66 37.63
N GLN A 451 -6.69 -37.87 37.03
CA GLN A 451 -7.31 -39.03 36.36
C GLN A 451 -8.36 -38.50 35.33
N LYS A 452 -8.96 -39.38 34.51
CA LYS A 452 -9.95 -39.03 33.47
C LYS A 452 -11.23 -38.38 34.03
N ASN A 453 -11.76 -37.39 33.31
CA ASN A 453 -13.15 -37.27 32.82
C ASN A 453 -13.24 -36.03 31.87
N GLY A 454 -14.15 -35.92 30.90
CA GLY A 454 -15.14 -36.90 30.44
C GLY A 454 -16.58 -36.34 30.34
N SER A 455 -16.84 -35.39 29.44
CA SER A 455 -18.21 -34.92 29.12
C SER A 455 -18.36 -34.52 27.65
N ARG A 456 -19.54 -34.79 27.08
CA ARG A 456 -20.02 -34.24 25.79
C ARG A 456 -20.67 -32.87 26.01
N ALA A 457 -20.71 -32.06 24.96
CA ALA A 457 -21.87 -31.24 24.64
C ALA A 457 -22.07 -31.24 23.12
N TYR A 458 -23.31 -31.48 22.68
CA TYR A 458 -23.80 -31.06 21.36
C TYR A 458 -24.70 -29.86 21.62
N PHE A 459 -24.56 -28.80 20.84
CA PHE A 459 -25.65 -28.12 20.11
C PHE A 459 -25.05 -27.16 19.09
#